data_AF-A1L192-F1
#
_entry.id   AF-A1L192-F1
#
_cell.length_a   1.000
_cell.length_b   1.000
_cell.length_c   1.000
_cell.angle_alpha   90.00
_cell.angle_beta   90.00
_cell.angle_gamma   90.00
#
_symmetry.space_group_name_H-M   'P 1'
#
loop_
_entity.id
_entity.type
_entity.pdbx_description
1 polymer ?
#
loop_
_entity_poly.entity_id
_entity_poly.type
_entity_poly.pdbx_seq_one_letter_code
_entity_poly.pdbx_strand_id
1 'polypeptide(L)'
;MFAKGKGSAVPSDGQAREKLALYVYEYLLHVGAQKSAQTFLSEIRWEKNITLGEPPGFLHSWWCVFWDLYCAAPERRDTCEHSSEAKAFHDYSAAAAPHPG
;
A
#
# COMPACT_ATOMS: atom_id res chain seq x y z
N MET A 1 25.58 26.43 -5.88
CA MET A 1 25.04 25.78 -7.09
C MET A 1 24.21 24.59 -6.62
N PHE A 2 22.88 24.72 -6.56
CA PHE A 2 22.01 23.61 -6.17
C PHE A 2 21.70 22.81 -7.43
N ALA A 3 22.17 21.56 -7.49
CA ALA A 3 21.84 20.65 -8.56
C ALA A 3 20.32 20.48 -8.59
N LYS A 4 19.71 20.96 -9.66
CA LYS A 4 18.27 20.85 -9.95
C LYS A 4 17.92 19.36 -9.89
N GLY A 5 17.16 18.99 -8.86
CA GLY A 5 16.75 17.62 -8.59
C GLY A 5 16.15 16.98 -9.83
N LYS A 6 16.59 15.75 -10.13
CA LYS A 6 15.93 14.82 -11.05
C LYS A 6 14.44 14.88 -10.74
N GLY A 7 13.64 15.32 -11.72
CA GLY A 7 12.19 15.43 -11.57
C GLY A 7 11.63 14.12 -11.04
N SER A 8 10.73 14.22 -10.05
CA SER A 8 9.88 13.11 -9.61
C SER A 8 9.05 12.67 -10.81
N ALA A 9 9.58 11.72 -11.59
CA ALA A 9 8.88 11.15 -12.71
C ALA A 9 7.79 10.25 -12.13
N VAL A 10 6.53 10.56 -12.43
CA VAL A 10 5.39 9.72 -12.09
C VAL A 10 5.65 8.33 -12.69
N PRO A 11 5.57 7.24 -11.89
CA PRO A 11 5.76 5.90 -12.41
C PRO A 11 4.72 5.60 -13.49
N SER A 12 5.15 4.95 -14.57
CA SER A 12 4.21 4.50 -15.60
C SER A 12 3.35 3.33 -15.09
N ASP A 13 2.19 3.12 -15.71
CA ASP A 13 1.33 1.97 -15.42
C ASP A 13 2.08 0.63 -15.49
N GLY A 14 3.03 0.51 -16.43
CA GLY A 14 3.86 -0.69 -16.54
C GLY A 14 4.74 -0.90 -15.31
N GLN A 15 5.38 0.16 -14.83
CA GLN A 15 6.20 0.11 -13.61
C GLN A 15 5.35 -0.18 -12.37
N ALA A 16 4.15 0.42 -12.29
CA ALA A 16 3.22 0.18 -11.19
C ALA A 16 2.74 -1.28 -11.16
N ARG A 17 2.36 -1.85 -12.31
CA ARG A 17 1.94 -3.26 -12.43
C ARG A 17 3.06 -4.22 -12.04
N GLU A 18 4.28 -3.94 -12.47
CA GLU A 18 5.44 -4.74 -12.11
C GLU A 18 5.71 -4.74 -10.61
N LYS A 19 5.69 -3.55 -9.98
CA LYS A 19 5.86 -3.43 -8.52
C LYS A 19 4.74 -4.13 -7.76
N LEU A 20 3.49 -3.98 -8.21
CA LEU A 20 2.37 -4.66 -7.61
C LEU A 20 2.52 -6.18 -7.68
N ALA A 21 2.92 -6.74 -8.84
CA ALA A 21 3.15 -8.17 -8.98
C ALA A 21 4.23 -8.67 -8.01
N LEU A 22 5.35 -7.94 -7.88
CA LEU A 22 6.40 -8.26 -6.91
C LEU A 22 5.86 -8.32 -5.47
N TYR A 23 5.07 -7.32 -5.06
CA TYR A 23 4.54 -7.28 -3.71
C TYR A 23 3.41 -8.31 -3.45
N VAL A 24 2.65 -8.68 -4.48
CA VAL A 24 1.69 -9.80 -4.41
C VAL A 24 2.43 -11.12 -4.22
N TYR A 25 3.53 -11.34 -4.95
CA TYR A 25 4.36 -12.52 -4.75
C TYR A 25 4.95 -12.60 -3.34
N GLU A 26 5.52 -11.49 -2.85
CA GLU A 26 6.03 -11.39 -1.47
C GLU A 26 4.92 -11.70 -0.45
N TYR A 27 3.73 -11.12 -0.62
CA TYR A 27 2.59 -11.38 0.24
C TYR A 27 2.21 -12.87 0.27
N LEU A 28 2.10 -13.52 -0.89
CA LEU A 28 1.76 -14.94 -0.99
C LEU A 28 2.78 -15.81 -0.24
N LEU A 29 4.06 -15.47 -0.29
CA LEU A 29 5.08 -16.18 0.49
C LEU A 29 4.90 -15.97 1.99
N HIS A 30 4.72 -14.71 2.43
CA HIS A 30 4.61 -14.39 3.85
C HIS A 30 3.35 -14.95 4.52
N VAL A 31 2.25 -15.13 3.77
CA VAL A 31 1.04 -15.81 4.27
C VAL A 31 1.08 -17.34 4.15
N GLY A 32 2.20 -17.92 3.70
CA GLY A 32 2.39 -19.37 3.61
C GLY A 32 1.82 -20.02 2.33
N ALA A 33 1.35 -19.23 1.36
CA ALA A 33 0.78 -19.72 0.10
C ALA A 33 1.86 -20.00 -0.97
N GLN A 34 2.87 -20.81 -0.62
CA GLN A 34 4.06 -21.04 -1.46
C GLN A 34 3.72 -21.56 -2.88
N LYS A 35 2.77 -22.51 -3.00
CA LYS A 35 2.37 -23.06 -4.30
C LYS A 35 1.76 -21.98 -5.20
N SER A 36 0.84 -21.18 -4.65
CA SER A 36 0.23 -20.05 -5.34
C SER A 36 1.25 -19.01 -5.76
N ALA A 37 2.25 -18.72 -4.91
CA ALA A 37 3.33 -17.80 -5.24
C ALA A 37 4.12 -18.26 -6.49
N GLN A 38 4.47 -19.55 -6.55
CA GLN A 38 5.20 -20.12 -7.71
C GLN A 38 4.34 -20.17 -8.98
N THR A 39 3.08 -20.58 -8.86
CA THR A 39 2.13 -20.56 -9.99
C THR A 39 1.96 -19.14 -10.53
N PHE A 40 1.80 -18.15 -9.65
CA PHE A 40 1.63 -16.75 -10.03
C PHE A 40 2.80 -16.23 -10.87
N LEU A 41 4.06 -16.45 -10.46
CA LEU A 41 5.23 -16.04 -11.25
C LEU A 41 5.27 -16.72 -12.62
N SER A 42 4.89 -17.99 -12.68
CA SER A 42 4.89 -18.77 -13.92
C SER A 42 3.83 -18.23 -14.91
N GLU A 43 2.63 -17.94 -14.43
CA GLU A 43 1.51 -17.45 -15.25
C GLU A 43 1.81 -16.07 -15.86
N ILE A 44 2.43 -15.18 -15.10
CA ILE A 44 2.80 -13.84 -15.58
C ILE A 44 4.14 -13.82 -16.33
N ARG A 45 4.82 -14.98 -16.44
CA ARG A 45 6.14 -15.14 -17.05
C ARG A 45 7.16 -14.17 -16.46
N TRP A 46 7.28 -14.18 -15.14
CA TRP A 46 8.18 -13.29 -14.43
C TRP A 46 9.65 -13.69 -14.64
N GLU A 47 10.45 -12.79 -15.22
CA GLU A 47 11.86 -13.06 -15.56
C GLU A 47 12.86 -12.19 -14.76
N LYS A 48 12.37 -11.40 -13.80
CA LYS A 48 13.20 -10.44 -13.06
C LYS A 48 13.65 -10.99 -11.71
N ASN A 49 14.80 -10.53 -11.23
CA ASN A 49 15.28 -10.86 -9.89
C ASN A 49 14.28 -10.41 -8.83
N ILE A 50 14.08 -11.25 -7.82
CA ILE A 50 13.17 -10.99 -6.70
C ILE A 50 14.01 -10.73 -5.46
N THR A 51 13.78 -9.59 -4.82
CA THR A 51 14.28 -9.28 -3.49
C THR A 51 13.07 -9.21 -2.56
N LEU A 52 13.08 -10.03 -1.51
CA LEU A 52 12.02 -10.05 -0.50
C LEU A 52 12.42 -9.15 0.68
N GLY A 53 11.45 -8.42 1.22
CA GLY A 53 11.60 -7.71 2.49
C GLY A 53 11.29 -8.61 3.68
N GLU A 54 11.40 -8.04 4.88
CA GLU A 54 11.01 -8.73 6.12
C GLU A 54 9.48 -8.93 6.21
N PRO A 55 9.00 -10.03 6.82
CA PRO A 55 7.58 -10.20 7.11
C PRO A 55 7.02 -9.04 7.96
N PRO A 56 5.75 -8.62 7.73
CA PRO A 56 4.76 -9.24 6.86
C PRO A 56 4.85 -8.81 5.38
N GLY A 57 5.86 -8.01 5.01
CA GLY A 57 6.05 -7.49 3.65
C GLY A 57 5.36 -6.14 3.41
N PHE A 58 5.67 -5.54 2.25
CA PHE A 58 5.25 -4.19 1.90
C PHE A 58 3.73 -4.11 1.69
N LEU A 59 3.16 -5.02 0.87
CA LEU A 59 1.74 -4.97 0.53
C LEU A 59 0.86 -5.12 1.76
N HIS A 60 1.17 -6.09 2.63
CA HIS A 60 0.39 -6.31 3.85
C HIS A 60 0.44 -5.09 4.77
N SER A 61 1.64 -4.57 5.05
CA SER A 61 1.82 -3.43 5.95
C SER A 61 1.04 -2.20 5.50
N TRP A 62 1.15 -1.83 4.21
CA TRP A 62 0.45 -0.67 3.67
C TRP A 62 -1.05 -0.91 3.49
N TRP A 63 -1.47 -2.15 3.17
CA TRP A 63 -2.88 -2.48 3.10
C TRP A 63 -3.56 -2.40 4.46
N CYS A 64 -2.91 -2.83 5.54
CA CYS A 64 -3.42 -2.68 6.90
C CYS A 64 -3.64 -1.20 7.26
N VAL A 65 -2.65 -0.34 6.99
CA VAL A 65 -2.78 1.11 7.23
C VAL A 65 -3.90 1.71 6.38
N PHE A 66 -3.97 1.36 5.10
CA PHE A 66 -5.03 1.83 4.20
C PHE A 66 -6.41 1.43 4.72
N TRP A 67 -6.59 0.16 5.10
CA TRP A 67 -7.87 -0.37 5.57
C TRP A 67 -8.31 0.30 6.89
N ASP A 68 -7.36 0.52 7.80
CA ASP A 68 -7.62 1.20 9.06
C ASP A 68 -8.07 2.65 8.85
N LEU A 69 -7.37 3.39 7.98
CA LEU A 69 -7.78 4.74 7.55
C LEU A 69 -9.13 4.74 6.83
N TYR A 70 -9.40 3.73 6.00
CA TYR A 70 -10.68 3.60 5.30
C TYR A 70 -11.83 3.36 6.28
N CYS A 71 -11.63 2.53 7.29
CA CYS A 71 -12.61 2.28 8.33
C CYS A 71 -12.82 3.49 9.26
N ALA A 72 -11.77 4.25 9.55
CA ALA A 72 -11.85 5.47 10.35
C ALA A 72 -12.51 6.66 9.62
N ALA A 73 -12.80 6.54 8.32
CA ALA A 73 -13.45 7.60 7.55
C ALA A 73 -14.81 7.99 8.18
N PRO A 74 -15.20 9.28 8.16
CA PRO A 74 -16.40 9.78 8.83
C PRO A 74 -17.68 9.02 8.50
N GLU A 75 -17.84 8.54 7.27
CA GLU A 75 -19.03 7.85 6.80
C GLU A 75 -19.11 6.38 7.26
N ARG A 76 -18.03 5.83 7.81
CA ARG A 76 -17.87 4.38 8.08
C ARG A 76 -17.51 4.05 9.52
N ARG A 77 -16.90 5.00 10.24
CA ARG A 77 -16.29 4.78 11.56
C ARG A 77 -17.23 4.26 12.64
N ASP A 78 -18.54 4.44 12.51
CA ASP A 78 -19.51 3.92 13.49
C ASP A 78 -19.82 2.43 13.29
N THR A 79 -19.41 1.85 12.16
CA THR A 79 -19.74 0.46 11.75
C THR A 79 -18.52 -0.43 11.55
N CYS A 80 -17.31 0.13 11.46
CA CYS A 80 -16.07 -0.63 11.30
C CYS A 80 -15.12 -0.36 12.46
N GLU A 81 -14.48 -1.41 12.99
CA GLU A 81 -13.38 -1.28 13.94
C GLU A 81 -12.19 -0.57 13.27
N HIS A 82 -11.57 0.35 14.00
CA HIS A 82 -10.45 1.16 13.53
C HIS A 82 -9.60 1.65 14.71
N SER A 83 -8.35 2.01 14.44
CA SER A 83 -7.43 2.53 15.46
C SER A 83 -7.73 3.98 15.84
N SER A 84 -7.29 4.36 17.05
CA SER A 84 -7.32 5.75 17.53
C SER A 84 -6.50 6.70 16.64
N GLU A 85 -5.40 6.21 16.09
CA GLU A 85 -4.46 6.93 15.24
C GLU A 85 -5.10 7.27 13.89
N ALA A 86 -5.77 6.29 13.28
CA ALA A 86 -6.51 6.49 12.03
C ALA A 86 -7.69 7.46 12.21
N LYS A 87 -8.40 7.37 13.34
CA LYS A 87 -9.44 8.35 13.70
C LYS A 87 -8.88 9.76 13.84
N ALA A 88 -7.78 9.91 14.57
CA ALA A 88 -7.13 11.19 14.78
C ALA A 88 -6.67 11.83 13.45
N PHE A 89 -6.14 11.02 12.51
CA PHE A 89 -5.75 11.50 11.19
C PHE A 89 -6.90 12.20 10.44
N HIS A 90 -8.10 11.59 10.44
CA HIS A 90 -9.30 12.18 9.82
C HIS A 90 -9.82 13.40 10.58
N ASP A 91 -9.83 13.35 11.91
CA ASP A 91 -10.32 14.47 12.73
C ASP A 91 -9.43 15.72 12.57
N TYR A 92 -8.11 15.57 12.49
CA TYR A 92 -7.19 16.68 12.18
C TYR A 92 -7.38 17.21 10.76
N SER A 93 -7.57 16.32 9.78
CA SER A 93 -7.81 16.71 8.39
C SER A 93 -9.11 17.50 8.23
N ALA A 94 -10.16 17.12 8.97
CA ALA A 94 -11.44 17.82 9.00
C ALA A 94 -11.34 19.18 9.70
N ALA A 95 -10.60 19.27 10.81
CA ALA A 95 -10.39 20.53 11.54
C ALA A 95 -9.52 21.55 10.77
N ALA A 96 -8.67 21.08 9.85
CA ALA A 96 -7.83 21.93 9.00
C ALA A 96 -8.57 22.48 7.77
N ALA A 97 -9.80 22.04 7.49
CA ALA A 97 -10.61 22.61 6.42
C ALA A 97 -11.07 24.03 6.81
N PRO A 98 -10.91 25.05 5.94
CA PRO A 98 -11.36 26.40 6.25
C PRO A 98 -12.87 26.39 6.51
N HIS A 99 -13.28 26.96 7.64
CA HIS A 99 -14.69 27.14 7.97
C HIS A 99 -15.40 27.93 6.86
N PRO A 100 -16.56 27.50 6.36
CA PRO A 100 -17.40 28.34 5.53
C PRO A 100 -17.96 29.45 6.43
N GLY A 101 -17.33 30.62 6.37
CA GLY A 101 -17.84 31.87 6.93
C GLY A 101 -18.81 32.57 6.01
#